data_AF-A0A9X2JPW9-F1
#
_entry.id   AF-A0A9X2JPW9-F1
#
_cell.length_a   1.000
_cell.length_b   1.000
_cell.length_c   1.000
_cell.angle_alpha   90.00
_cell.angle_beta   90.00
_cell.angle_gamma   90.00
#
_symmetry.space_group_name_H-M   'P 1'
#
loop_
_entity.id
_entity.type
_entity.pdbx_description
1 polymer ?
#
loop_
_entity_poly.entity_id
_entity_poly.type
_entity_poly.pdbx_seq_one_letter_code
_entity_poly.pdbx_strand_id
1 'polypeptide(L)'
;MHSPDPERSRTALALARHLEEEREPVTLLLTAAARQRDAPRNVLQWPPFLDSRAATQTFLGRWRPDLLLWIRGPLQPALLSETARAGIPALMVDAEAETATLAGGRWRPGARRAAFAAFERIL
;
A
#
# COMPACT_ATOMS: atom_id res chain seq x y z
N MET A 1 1.52 2.83 0.46
CA MET A 1 0.61 2.54 -0.67
C MET A 1 1.40 2.32 -1.95
N HIS A 2 1.40 1.12 -2.55
CA HIS A 2 2.15 0.77 -3.77
C HIS A 2 1.35 1.05 -5.05
N SER A 3 1.87 1.89 -5.95
CA SER A 3 1.23 2.24 -7.23
C SER A 3 2.20 2.22 -8.42
N PRO A 4 1.96 1.35 -9.41
CA PRO A 4 2.60 1.42 -10.72
C PRO A 4 1.91 2.35 -11.74
N ASP A 5 0.81 3.06 -11.40
CA ASP A 5 -0.01 3.84 -12.35
C ASP A 5 -0.32 5.29 -11.87
N PRO A 6 -0.22 6.34 -12.73
CA PRO A 6 -0.59 7.73 -12.41
C PRO A 6 -2.03 7.98 -11.92
N GLU A 7 -3.06 7.23 -12.35
CA GLU A 7 -4.43 7.47 -11.84
C GLU A 7 -4.58 7.16 -10.35
N ARG A 8 -3.96 6.09 -9.88
CA ARG A 8 -4.03 5.62 -8.48
C ARG A 8 -3.34 6.57 -7.52
N SER A 9 -2.32 7.28 -7.99
CA SER A 9 -1.70 8.37 -7.23
C SER A 9 -2.68 9.51 -6.96
N ARG A 10 -3.63 9.81 -7.86
CA ARG A 10 -4.59 10.91 -7.67
C ARG A 10 -5.55 10.66 -6.50
N THR A 11 -6.10 9.45 -6.37
CA THR A 11 -7.02 9.11 -5.25
C THR A 11 -6.30 9.25 -3.90
N ALA A 12 -5.08 8.76 -3.82
CA ALA A 12 -4.26 8.87 -2.61
C ALA A 12 -3.91 10.32 -2.27
N LEU A 13 -3.60 11.11 -3.28
CA LEU A 13 -3.31 12.54 -3.12
C LEU A 13 -4.57 13.34 -2.73
N ALA A 14 -5.75 12.96 -3.24
CA ALA A 14 -7.01 13.58 -2.84
C ALA A 14 -7.33 13.30 -1.37
N LEU A 15 -7.17 12.05 -0.92
CA LEU A 15 -7.29 11.70 0.50
C LEU A 15 -6.28 12.47 1.35
N ALA A 16 -5.02 12.54 0.90
CA ALA A 16 -3.97 13.28 1.60
C ALA A 16 -4.29 14.77 1.76
N ARG A 17 -4.84 15.40 0.71
CA ARG A 17 -5.27 16.80 0.71
C ARG A 17 -6.39 17.02 1.73
N HIS A 18 -7.41 16.17 1.71
CA HIS A 18 -8.50 16.27 2.65
C HIS A 18 -8.02 16.15 4.11
N LEU A 19 -7.14 15.19 4.41
CA LEU A 19 -6.54 15.06 5.73
C LEU A 19 -5.66 16.25 6.14
N GLU A 20 -4.94 16.86 5.18
CA GLU A 20 -4.17 18.10 5.45
C GLU A 20 -5.11 19.29 5.73
N GLU A 21 -6.22 19.41 5.01
CA GLU A 21 -7.24 20.46 5.17
C GLU A 21 -7.95 20.36 6.53
N GLU A 22 -8.33 19.15 6.95
CA GLU A 22 -8.91 18.85 8.26
C GLU A 22 -7.88 18.93 9.41
N ARG A 23 -6.60 19.15 9.09
CA ARG A 23 -5.46 19.22 10.04
C ARG A 23 -5.29 17.94 10.86
N GLU A 24 -5.61 16.81 10.28
CA GLU A 24 -5.39 15.51 10.89
C GLU A 24 -3.88 15.24 10.98
N PRO A 25 -3.35 14.78 12.14
CA PRO A 25 -1.93 14.54 12.34
C PRO A 25 -1.48 13.20 11.70
N VAL A 26 -1.85 12.96 10.44
CA VAL A 26 -1.59 11.74 9.70
C VAL A 26 -0.56 12.00 8.61
N THR A 27 0.47 11.15 8.53
CA THR A 27 1.45 11.15 7.44
C THR A 27 1.23 9.94 6.55
N LEU A 28 1.15 10.16 5.24
CA LEU A 28 0.95 9.11 4.25
C LEU A 28 2.24 8.78 3.52
N LEU A 29 2.61 7.50 3.48
CA LEU A 29 3.73 7.00 2.70
C LEU A 29 3.25 6.42 1.37
N LEU A 30 3.48 7.17 0.30
CA LEU A 30 3.17 6.79 -1.07
C LEU A 30 4.38 6.12 -1.72
N THR A 31 4.25 4.87 -2.12
CA THR A 31 5.24 4.15 -2.94
C THR A 31 4.79 4.16 -4.40
N ALA A 32 5.44 4.95 -5.25
CA ALA A 32 5.03 5.11 -6.65
C ALA A 32 6.25 5.23 -7.58
N ALA A 33 6.14 4.68 -8.80
CA ALA A 33 7.23 4.70 -9.78
C ALA A 33 7.66 6.11 -10.17
N ALA A 34 6.70 7.03 -10.28
CA ALA A 34 6.95 8.43 -10.55
C ALA A 34 6.67 9.28 -9.31
N ARG A 35 7.60 10.21 -9.00
CA ARG A 35 7.40 11.19 -7.94
C ARG A 35 6.28 12.16 -8.35
N GLN A 36 5.27 12.27 -7.50
CA GLN A 36 4.16 13.19 -7.63
C GLN A 36 4.61 14.58 -7.18
N ARG A 37 4.68 15.55 -8.10
CA ARG A 37 5.20 16.89 -7.81
C ARG A 37 4.23 17.71 -6.96
N ASP A 38 2.93 17.57 -7.19
CA ASP A 38 1.87 18.32 -6.50
C ASP A 38 1.34 17.58 -5.26
N ALA A 39 2.22 16.82 -4.60
CA ALA A 39 1.87 16.07 -3.41
C ALA A 39 1.77 16.98 -2.18
N PRO A 40 0.73 16.83 -1.35
CA PRO A 40 0.61 17.51 -0.05
C PRO A 40 1.81 17.31 0.86
N ARG A 41 1.99 18.21 1.84
CA ARG A 41 3.13 18.15 2.77
C ARG A 41 3.12 16.92 3.68
N ASN A 42 1.94 16.39 3.97
CA ASN A 42 1.78 15.16 4.75
C ASN A 42 2.06 13.88 3.94
N VAL A 43 2.51 13.98 2.68
CA VAL A 43 2.85 12.82 1.84
C VAL A 43 4.35 12.65 1.71
N LEU A 44 4.86 11.56 2.29
CA LEU A 44 6.19 11.05 2.00
C LEU A 44 6.13 10.14 0.78
N GLN A 45 7.14 10.24 -0.09
CA GLN A 45 7.19 9.47 -1.32
C GLN A 45 8.43 8.57 -1.34
N TRP A 46 8.23 7.30 -1.67
CA TRP A 46 9.26 6.28 -1.73
C TRP A 46 9.22 5.55 -3.08
N PRO A 47 10.37 5.22 -3.69
CA PRO A 47 10.36 4.44 -4.92
C PRO A 47 9.75 3.05 -4.70
N PRO A 48 9.20 2.41 -5.74
CA PRO A 48 8.77 1.02 -5.67
C PRO A 48 9.96 0.13 -5.31
N PHE A 49 9.70 -0.93 -4.55
CA PHE A 49 10.69 -1.94 -4.20
C PHE A 49 10.21 -3.33 -4.61
N LEU A 50 11.14 -4.26 -4.71
CA LEU A 50 10.85 -5.65 -5.06
C LEU A 50 9.99 -6.29 -3.98
N ASP A 51 8.91 -6.97 -4.36
CA ASP A 51 8.08 -7.76 -3.44
C ASP A 51 8.85 -9.02 -2.98
N SER A 52 9.67 -8.83 -1.96
CA SER A 52 10.47 -9.88 -1.32
C SER A 52 10.46 -9.67 0.19
N ARG A 53 10.66 -10.77 0.93
CA ARG A 53 10.69 -10.75 2.40
C ARG A 53 11.72 -9.76 2.93
N ALA A 54 12.96 -9.80 2.40
CA ALA A 54 14.05 -8.96 2.86
C ALA A 54 13.80 -7.46 2.59
N ALA A 55 13.32 -7.11 1.39
CA ALA A 55 13.01 -5.74 1.05
C ALA A 55 11.85 -5.19 1.89
N THR A 56 10.84 -6.02 2.12
CA THR A 56 9.68 -5.65 2.95
C THR A 56 10.07 -5.45 4.41
N GLN A 57 10.85 -6.35 5.01
CA GLN A 57 11.32 -6.19 6.40
C GLN A 57 12.15 -4.92 6.56
N THR A 58 12.99 -4.60 5.58
CA THR A 58 13.76 -3.36 5.56
C THR A 58 12.84 -2.14 5.48
N PHE A 59 11.84 -2.19 4.59
CA PHE A 59 10.85 -1.11 4.42
C PHE A 59 10.03 -0.87 5.70
N LEU A 60 9.43 -1.92 6.27
CA LEU A 60 8.65 -1.84 7.50
C LEU A 60 9.50 -1.46 8.70
N GLY A 61 10.74 -1.97 8.79
CA GLY A 61 11.66 -1.62 9.87
C GLY A 61 12.12 -0.16 9.84
N ARG A 62 12.26 0.41 8.64
CA ARG A 62 12.63 1.82 8.43
C ARG A 62 11.47 2.77 8.76
N TRP A 63 10.28 2.46 8.24
CA TRP A 63 9.15 3.40 8.28
C TRP A 63 8.21 3.18 9.46
N ARG A 64 8.13 1.95 9.98
CA ARG A 64 7.28 1.55 11.11
C ARG A 64 5.85 2.11 11.00
N PRO A 65 5.12 1.78 9.92
CA PRO A 65 3.78 2.31 9.72
C PRO A 65 2.79 1.71 10.72
N ASP A 66 1.83 2.51 11.17
CA ASP A 66 0.74 2.06 12.05
C ASP A 66 -0.42 1.40 11.28
N LEU A 67 -0.52 1.65 9.96
CA LEU A 67 -1.56 1.11 9.09
C LEU A 67 -1.02 0.96 7.66
N LEU A 68 -1.32 -0.18 7.03
CA LEU A 68 -1.13 -0.36 5.60
C LEU A 68 -2.42 -0.04 4.85
N LEU A 69 -2.42 1.04 4.07
CA LEU A 69 -3.50 1.34 3.12
C LEU A 69 -3.17 0.82 1.72
N TRP A 70 -4.02 -0.05 1.19
CA TRP A 70 -3.94 -0.62 -0.15
C TRP A 70 -5.02 -0.01 -1.04
N ILE A 71 -4.63 0.83 -2.00
CA ILE A 71 -5.55 1.47 -2.95
C ILE A 71 -5.30 0.88 -4.33
N ARG A 72 -6.21 -0.01 -4.76
CA ARG A 72 -6.19 -0.68 -6.08
C ARG A 72 -4.86 -1.39 -6.42
N GLY A 73 -4.83 -2.07 -7.56
CA GLY A 73 -3.60 -2.66 -8.11
C GLY A 73 -3.18 -4.01 -7.53
N PRO A 74 -2.12 -4.60 -8.11
CA PRO A 74 -1.77 -5.99 -7.88
C PRO A 74 -1.18 -6.19 -6.49
N LEU A 75 -1.65 -7.22 -5.78
CA LEU A 75 -1.18 -7.50 -4.42
C LEU A 75 0.30 -7.88 -4.42
N GLN A 76 0.98 -7.48 -3.34
CA GLN A 76 2.36 -7.83 -3.03
C GLN A 76 2.37 -8.81 -1.83
N PRO A 77 2.39 -10.13 -2.08
CA PRO A 77 2.35 -11.15 -1.03
C PRO A 77 3.38 -10.98 0.08
N ALA A 78 4.63 -10.62 -0.24
CA ALA A 78 5.64 -10.48 0.80
C ALA A 78 5.34 -9.24 1.66
N LEU A 79 4.91 -8.13 1.04
CA LEU A 79 4.41 -6.96 1.76
C LEU A 79 3.27 -7.31 2.72
N LEU A 80 2.20 -7.93 2.23
CA LEU A 80 1.04 -8.28 3.05
C LEU A 80 1.40 -9.28 4.16
N SER A 81 2.16 -10.33 3.83
CA SER A 81 2.53 -11.36 4.80
C SER A 81 3.40 -10.81 5.93
N GLU A 82 4.39 -9.97 5.62
CA GLU A 82 5.26 -9.40 6.65
C GLU A 82 4.57 -8.26 7.43
N THR A 83 3.62 -7.55 6.81
CA THR A 83 2.76 -6.56 7.49
C THR A 83 1.88 -7.26 8.53
N ALA A 84 1.19 -8.34 8.14
CA ALA A 84 0.42 -9.17 9.06
C ALA A 84 1.30 -9.77 10.18
N ARG A 85 2.49 -10.26 9.84
CA ARG A 85 3.46 -10.78 10.83
C ARG A 85 3.96 -9.71 11.81
N ALA A 86 4.02 -8.46 11.37
CA ALA A 86 4.38 -7.32 12.21
C ALA A 86 3.21 -6.81 13.07
N GLY A 87 2.01 -7.39 12.93
CA GLY A 87 0.81 -6.94 13.64
C GLY A 87 0.28 -5.59 13.17
N ILE A 88 0.67 -5.16 11.96
CA ILE A 88 0.24 -3.89 11.39
C ILE A 88 -1.09 -4.15 10.67
N PRO A 89 -2.18 -3.44 11.01
CA PRO A 89 -3.46 -3.60 10.32
C PRO A 89 -3.32 -3.21 8.84
N ALA A 90 -4.05 -3.90 7.97
CA ALA A 90 -4.13 -3.54 6.57
C ALA A 90 -5.58 -3.26 6.16
N LEU A 91 -5.78 -2.17 5.41
CA LEU A 91 -7.06 -1.76 4.85
C LEU A 91 -6.98 -1.78 3.32
N MET A 92 -7.94 -2.42 2.67
CA MET A 92 -8.12 -2.34 1.22
C MET A 92 -9.24 -1.35 0.92
N VAL A 93 -8.95 -0.40 0.03
CA VAL A 93 -9.92 0.58 -0.47
C VAL A 93 -10.02 0.44 -1.97
N ASP A 94 -11.26 0.37 -2.47
CA ASP A 94 -11.58 0.34 -3.90
C ASP A 94 -11.11 -0.96 -4.57
N ALA A 95 -11.67 -2.09 -4.11
CA ALA A 95 -11.32 -3.43 -4.58
C ALA A 95 -11.85 -3.70 -6.00
N GLU A 96 -11.10 -3.32 -7.03
CA GLU A 96 -11.40 -3.65 -8.44
C GLU A 96 -10.88 -5.04 -8.86
N ALA A 97 -11.34 -5.60 -9.98
CA ALA A 97 -10.92 -6.93 -10.47
C ALA A 97 -9.39 -7.11 -10.59
N GLU A 98 -8.64 -6.03 -10.80
CA GLU A 98 -7.18 -6.00 -10.86
C GLU A 98 -6.51 -6.31 -9.50
N THR A 99 -7.18 -6.05 -8.38
CA THR A 99 -6.72 -6.45 -7.04
C THR A 99 -6.69 -7.97 -6.85
N ALA A 100 -7.35 -8.73 -7.73
CA ALA A 100 -7.25 -10.19 -7.77
C ALA A 100 -5.97 -10.68 -8.48
N THR A 101 -5.11 -9.78 -8.97
CA THR A 101 -3.85 -10.12 -9.67
C THR A 101 -2.63 -9.91 -8.78
N LEU A 102 -1.53 -10.62 -9.06
CA LEU A 102 -0.26 -10.51 -8.34
C LEU A 102 0.72 -9.63 -9.09
N ALA A 103 1.52 -8.88 -8.35
CA ALA A 103 2.63 -8.13 -8.92
C ALA A 103 3.72 -9.15 -9.34
N GLY A 104 3.75 -9.52 -10.63
CA GLY A 104 4.80 -10.36 -11.20
C GLY A 104 4.50 -11.85 -11.39
N GLY A 105 3.24 -12.32 -11.39
CA GLY A 105 2.97 -13.70 -11.86
C GLY A 105 1.70 -14.38 -11.36
N ARG A 106 1.75 -15.72 -11.28
CA ARG A 106 0.61 -16.61 -11.00
C ARG A 106 0.49 -16.95 -9.50
N TRP A 107 -0.72 -17.02 -8.99
CA TRP A 107 -1.00 -17.38 -7.59
C TRP A 107 -0.49 -18.78 -7.23
N ARG A 108 0.16 -18.90 -6.07
CA ARG A 108 0.36 -20.21 -5.42
C ARG A 108 -0.92 -20.61 -4.69
N PRO A 109 -1.27 -21.91 -4.63
CA PRO A 109 -2.41 -22.38 -3.84
C PRO A 109 -2.35 -21.85 -2.40
N GLY A 110 -3.43 -21.25 -1.91
CA GLY A 110 -3.52 -20.70 -0.53
C GLY A 110 -3.04 -19.26 -0.35
N ALA A 111 -2.13 -18.75 -1.20
CA ALA A 111 -1.57 -17.40 -1.06
C ALA A 111 -2.62 -16.29 -1.24
N ARG A 112 -3.62 -16.52 -2.10
CA ARG A 112 -4.73 -15.58 -2.32
C ARG A 112 -5.57 -15.40 -1.06
N ARG A 113 -5.90 -16.51 -0.41
CA ARG A 113 -6.74 -16.50 0.81
C ARG A 113 -6.01 -15.83 1.97
N ALA A 114 -4.71 -16.09 2.12
CA ALA A 114 -3.87 -15.45 3.14
C ALA A 114 -3.72 -13.94 2.89
N ALA A 115 -3.56 -13.51 1.64
CA ALA A 115 -3.47 -12.10 1.28
C ALA A 115 -4.75 -11.34 1.60
N PHE A 116 -5.93 -11.90 1.27
CA PHE A 116 -7.21 -11.28 1.64
C PHE A 116 -7.48 -11.32 3.14
N ALA A 117 -7.04 -12.38 3.84
CA ALA A 117 -7.18 -12.48 5.30
C ALA A 117 -6.28 -11.50 6.07
N ALA A 118 -5.27 -10.91 5.43
CA ALA A 118 -4.44 -9.88 6.05
C ALA A 118 -5.16 -8.52 6.18
N PHE A 119 -6.27 -8.32 5.47
CA PHE A 119 -7.07 -7.10 5.56
C PHE A 119 -8.09 -7.22 6.69
N GLU A 120 -8.05 -6.29 7.64
CA GLU A 120 -9.04 -6.23 8.73
C GLU A 120 -10.42 -5.78 8.22
N ARG A 121 -10.44 -4.99 7.15
CA ARG A 121 -11.66 -4.50 6.51
C ARG A 121 -11.40 -4.27 5.01
N ILE A 122 -12.39 -4.61 4.20
CA ILE A 122 -12.40 -4.40 2.74
C ILE A 122 -13.57 -3.45 2.46
N LEU A 123 -13.28 -2.30 1.83
CA LEU A 123 -14.25 -1.26 1.47
C LEU A 123 -14.34 -1.08 -0.04
#